data_AF-A0A266NC94-F1
#
_entry.id   AF-A0A266NC94-F1
#
_cell.length_a   1.000
_cell.length_b   1.000
_cell.length_c   1.000
_cell.angle_alpha   90.00
_cell.angle_beta   90.00
_cell.angle_gamma   90.00
#
_symmetry.space_group_name_H-M   'P 1'
#
loop_
_entity.id
_entity.type
_entity.pdbx_description
1 polymer ?
#
loop_
_entity_poly.entity_id
_entity_poly.type
_entity_poly.pdbx_seq_one_letter_code
_entity_poly.pdbx_strand_id
1 'polypeptide(L)'
;MQERQKLLEQPFDPVAVTARVLAMFSRVLPSKPVDWDGYPMHVRSISWRKVEGVTRAYVDGVDLIDAAATNRNAWDEAARFAAQYIEKGEAVPEFLRVFTAEVLRGGRPRPARRGKPADPNRNFAICLGLEALSRAGIKPTRNEATEDVQSGCDILAATLGRDTSAYVDIWKQRKRHLYVQASWELHLERLLVGD
;
A
#
# COMPACT_ATOMS: atom_id res chain seq x y z
N MET A 1 23.92 -14.68 -12.83
CA MET A 1 23.51 -14.94 -11.43
C MET A 1 24.65 -14.67 -10.46
N GLN A 2 25.79 -15.36 -10.56
CA GLN A 2 26.93 -15.18 -9.63
C GLN A 2 27.51 -13.75 -9.57
N GLU A 3 27.60 -13.06 -10.71
CA GLU A 3 28.12 -11.69 -10.78
C GLU A 3 27.19 -10.66 -10.12
N ARG A 4 25.88 -10.87 -10.23
CA ARG A 4 24.84 -10.02 -9.62
C ARG A 4 24.81 -10.17 -8.10
N GLN A 5 25.10 -11.37 -7.60
CA GLN A 5 25.17 -11.65 -6.16
C GLN A 5 26.42 -11.01 -5.53
N LYS A 6 27.56 -11.01 -6.22
CA LYS A 6 28.77 -10.29 -5.78
C LYS A 6 28.57 -8.78 -5.64
N LEU A 7 27.74 -8.17 -6.49
CA LEU A 7 27.41 -6.74 -6.39
C LEU A 7 26.55 -6.42 -5.16
N LEU A 8 25.73 -7.36 -4.70
CA LEU A 8 24.90 -7.18 -3.50
C LEU A 8 25.67 -7.35 -2.19
N GLU A 9 26.85 -7.98 -2.23
CA GLU A 9 27.72 -8.19 -1.08
C GLU A 9 28.66 -7.00 -0.82
N GLN A 10 28.81 -6.09 -1.79
CA GLN A 10 29.63 -4.89 -1.63
C GLN A 10 28.88 -3.79 -0.86
N PRO A 11 29.58 -2.97 -0.05
CA PRO A 11 28.97 -1.79 0.55
C PRO A 11 28.49 -0.84 -0.56
N PHE A 12 27.20 -0.50 -0.54
CA PHE A 12 26.64 0.43 -1.52
C PHE A 12 27.03 1.87 -1.21
N ASP A 13 27.34 2.65 -2.24
CA ASP A 13 27.53 4.10 -2.11
C ASP A 13 26.20 4.78 -1.72
N PRO A 14 26.09 5.36 -0.51
CA PRO A 14 24.87 6.01 -0.05
C PRO A 14 24.43 7.18 -0.94
N VAL A 15 25.39 7.88 -1.56
CA VAL A 15 25.09 9.03 -2.42
C VAL A 15 24.43 8.55 -3.71
N ALA A 16 24.99 7.54 -4.37
CA ALA A 16 24.43 6.96 -5.58
C ALA A 16 23.05 6.32 -5.34
N VAL A 17 22.85 5.61 -4.23
CA VAL A 17 21.53 5.04 -3.87
C VAL A 17 20.52 6.16 -3.62
N THR A 18 20.89 7.19 -2.87
CA THR A 18 20.01 8.34 -2.62
C THR A 18 19.59 9.00 -3.92
N ALA A 19 20.52 9.31 -4.82
CA ALA A 19 20.22 9.92 -6.11
C ALA A 19 19.21 9.10 -6.93
N ARG A 20 19.36 7.77 -6.96
CA ARG A 20 18.43 6.85 -7.65
C ARG A 20 17.05 6.81 -7.01
N VAL A 21 16.98 6.79 -5.68
CA VAL A 21 15.71 6.87 -4.94
C VAL A 21 14.98 8.18 -5.27
N LEU A 22 15.69 9.31 -5.28
CA LEU A 22 15.11 10.60 -5.64
C LEU A 22 14.64 10.63 -7.10
N ALA A 23 15.41 10.05 -8.02
CA ALA A 23 15.04 9.93 -9.43
C ALA A 23 13.82 9.02 -9.66
N MET A 24 13.62 7.98 -8.83
CA MET A 24 12.40 7.19 -8.85
C MET A 24 11.18 8.06 -8.52
N PHE A 25 11.27 8.92 -7.51
CA PHE A 25 10.14 9.76 -7.10
C PHE A 25 9.77 10.84 -8.13
N SER A 26 10.74 11.39 -8.86
CA SER A 26 10.44 12.34 -9.93
C SER A 26 9.69 11.71 -11.12
N ARG A 27 9.83 10.39 -11.31
CA ARG A 27 9.09 9.62 -12.34
C ARG A 27 7.73 9.13 -11.87
N VAL A 28 7.59 8.80 -10.59
CA VAL A 28 6.38 8.15 -10.03
C VAL A 28 5.37 9.18 -9.51
N LEU A 29 5.80 10.35 -9.05
CA LEU A 29 4.93 11.37 -8.49
C LEU A 29 4.87 12.56 -9.44
N PRO A 30 3.78 12.74 -10.22
CA PRO A 30 3.62 13.97 -10.99
C PRO A 30 3.61 15.16 -10.03
N SER A 31 4.35 16.21 -10.37
CA SER A 31 4.49 17.46 -9.61
C SER A 31 3.19 18.28 -9.53
N LYS A 32 2.09 17.80 -10.13
CA LYS A 32 0.77 18.44 -10.12
C LYS A 32 -0.35 17.43 -9.88
N PRO A 33 -1.44 17.81 -9.20
CA PRO A 33 -2.63 16.98 -9.10
C PRO A 33 -3.22 16.78 -10.49
N VAL A 34 -3.25 15.54 -10.96
CA VAL A 34 -4.00 15.16 -12.16
C VAL A 34 -5.43 14.84 -11.70
N ASP A 35 -6.42 15.50 -12.29
CA ASP A 35 -7.83 15.13 -12.12
C ASP A 35 -8.05 13.75 -12.74
N TRP A 36 -8.48 12.78 -11.93
CA TRP A 36 -8.58 11.38 -12.31
C TRP A 36 -9.96 11.04 -12.90
N ASP A 37 -10.19 11.45 -14.15
CA ASP A 37 -11.18 10.83 -15.04
C ASP A 37 -10.47 10.09 -16.21
N GLY A 38 -9.55 9.19 -15.86
CA GLY A 38 -8.69 8.49 -16.83
C GLY A 38 -8.51 7.01 -16.53
N TYR A 39 -9.55 6.20 -16.75
CA TYR A 39 -9.44 4.74 -16.85
C TYR A 39 -9.13 4.31 -18.29
N PRO A 40 -8.33 3.25 -18.46
CA PRO A 40 -8.68 2.20 -19.40
C PRO A 40 -8.98 0.88 -18.67
N MET A 41 -10.09 0.26 -19.07
CA MET A 41 -10.51 -1.08 -18.73
C MET A 41 -9.58 -2.15 -19.32
N HIS A 42 -9.72 -3.35 -18.75
CA HIS A 42 -9.24 -4.67 -19.17
C HIS A 42 -7.85 -5.09 -18.66
N VAL A 43 -7.82 -5.94 -17.62
CA VAL A 43 -7.39 -7.34 -17.75
C VAL A 43 -8.11 -8.19 -16.70
N ARG A 44 -8.84 -9.20 -17.17
CA ARG A 44 -9.35 -10.32 -16.38
C ARG A 44 -8.18 -11.21 -15.97
N SER A 45 -7.94 -11.36 -14.67
CA SER A 45 -7.56 -12.63 -14.06
C SER A 45 -7.79 -12.53 -12.55
N ILE A 46 -8.72 -13.36 -12.06
CA ILE A 46 -8.97 -13.53 -10.63
C ILE A 46 -7.79 -14.36 -10.09
N SER A 47 -6.78 -13.66 -9.60
CA SER A 47 -5.73 -14.25 -8.77
C SER A 47 -6.22 -14.22 -7.32
N TRP A 48 -6.58 -15.39 -6.80
CA TRP A 48 -7.00 -15.62 -5.42
C TRP A 48 -5.90 -15.36 -4.36
N ARG A 49 -4.77 -14.72 -4.71
CA ARG A 49 -3.66 -14.42 -3.77
C ARG A 49 -3.57 -12.96 -3.32
N LYS A 50 -4.50 -12.08 -3.75
CA LYS A 50 -4.46 -10.64 -3.44
C LYS A 50 -5.07 -10.23 -2.09
N VAL A 51 -5.24 -11.17 -1.16
CA VAL A 51 -6.02 -10.96 0.07
C VAL A 51 -5.22 -11.33 1.33
N GLU A 52 -3.88 -11.34 1.32
CA GLU A 52 -3.09 -11.66 2.54
C GLU A 52 -3.17 -10.58 3.65
N GLY A 53 -3.61 -9.36 3.32
CA GLY A 53 -3.90 -8.32 4.32
C GLY A 53 -5.35 -8.31 4.83
N VAL A 54 -6.21 -9.17 4.28
CA VAL A 54 -7.66 -9.24 4.57
C VAL A 54 -8.06 -10.65 5.04
N THR A 55 -7.20 -11.66 4.86
CA THR A 55 -7.47 -13.07 5.23
C THR A 55 -7.38 -13.38 6.72
N ARG A 56 -6.85 -12.47 7.57
CA ARG A 56 -6.84 -12.70 9.03
C ARG A 56 -8.10 -12.23 9.76
N ALA A 57 -9.01 -11.53 9.07
CA ALA A 57 -10.32 -11.10 9.59
C ALA A 57 -11.45 -12.12 9.28
N TYR A 58 -11.16 -13.19 8.55
CA TYR A 58 -12.14 -14.23 8.21
C TYR A 58 -12.12 -15.37 9.22
N VAL A 59 -12.45 -15.08 10.47
CA VAL A 59 -12.78 -16.13 11.43
C VAL A 59 -14.29 -16.35 11.51
N ASP A 60 -15.12 -15.33 11.32
CA ASP A 60 -16.58 -15.48 11.16
C ASP A 60 -17.09 -14.27 10.36
N GLY A 61 -18.01 -14.45 9.41
CA GLY A 61 -18.54 -13.37 8.55
C GLY A 61 -19.14 -12.15 9.28
N VAL A 62 -19.23 -12.20 10.62
CA VAL A 62 -19.58 -11.13 11.55
C VAL A 62 -18.57 -9.97 11.50
N ASP A 63 -17.25 -10.25 11.43
CA ASP A 63 -16.21 -9.20 11.43
C ASP A 63 -16.33 -8.28 10.20
N LEU A 64 -16.70 -8.83 9.04
CA LEU A 64 -16.91 -8.04 7.82
C LEU A 64 -18.11 -7.08 7.95
N ILE A 65 -19.22 -7.55 8.53
CA ILE A 65 -20.43 -6.73 8.68
C ILE A 65 -20.21 -5.65 9.75
N ASP A 66 -19.53 -5.97 10.84
CA ASP A 66 -19.21 -4.97 11.87
C ASP A 66 -18.27 -3.90 11.30
N ALA A 67 -17.22 -4.31 10.57
CA ALA A 67 -16.32 -3.39 9.88
C ALA A 67 -17.05 -2.51 8.85
N ALA A 68 -18.07 -3.03 8.16
CA ALA A 68 -18.86 -2.28 7.18
C ALA A 68 -19.60 -1.06 7.76
N ALA A 69 -19.81 -1.00 9.09
CA ALA A 69 -20.41 0.19 9.72
C ALA A 69 -19.52 1.43 9.64
N THR A 70 -18.20 1.26 9.63
CA THR A 70 -17.23 2.36 9.73
C THR A 70 -16.25 2.42 8.55
N ASN A 71 -16.07 1.33 7.82
CA ASN A 71 -15.11 1.21 6.74
C ASN A 71 -15.84 1.04 5.39
N ARG A 72 -15.64 2.03 4.50
CA ARG A 72 -16.22 2.03 3.15
C ARG A 72 -15.82 0.81 2.32
N ASN A 73 -14.59 0.32 2.43
CA ASN A 73 -14.14 -0.85 1.67
C ASN A 73 -14.83 -2.13 2.17
N ALA A 74 -14.98 -2.28 3.49
CA ALA A 74 -15.71 -3.41 4.07
C ALA A 74 -17.20 -3.38 3.66
N TRP A 75 -17.80 -2.19 3.62
CA TRP A 75 -19.15 -1.99 3.12
C TRP A 75 -19.28 -2.40 1.65
N ASP A 76 -18.35 -1.95 0.80
CA ASP A 76 -18.35 -2.29 -0.63
C ASP A 76 -18.17 -3.79 -0.87
N GLU A 77 -17.30 -4.44 -0.09
CA GLU A 77 -17.08 -5.88 -0.17
C GLU A 77 -18.29 -6.69 0.33
N ALA A 78 -18.91 -6.29 1.44
CA ALA A 78 -20.14 -6.93 1.93
C ALA A 78 -21.28 -6.83 0.90
N ALA A 79 -21.45 -5.66 0.27
CA ALA A 79 -22.43 -5.46 -0.79
C ALA A 79 -22.11 -6.33 -2.02
N ARG A 80 -20.84 -6.44 -2.41
CA ARG A 80 -20.38 -7.28 -3.52
C ARG A 80 -20.64 -8.76 -3.26
N PHE A 81 -20.36 -9.27 -2.05
CA PHE A 81 -20.65 -10.65 -1.71
C PHE A 81 -22.15 -10.95 -1.73
N ALA A 82 -22.96 -10.09 -1.13
CA ALA A 82 -24.42 -10.24 -1.17
C ALA A 82 -24.94 -10.30 -2.62
N ALA A 83 -24.45 -9.43 -3.50
CA ALA A 83 -24.81 -9.44 -4.91
C ALA A 83 -24.47 -10.77 -5.59
N GLN A 84 -23.30 -11.35 -5.34
CA GLN A 84 -22.91 -12.64 -5.93
C GLN A 84 -23.86 -13.79 -5.55
N TYR A 85 -24.31 -13.87 -4.29
CA TYR A 85 -25.28 -14.89 -3.88
C TYR A 85 -26.61 -14.69 -4.60
N ILE A 86 -27.10 -13.44 -4.67
CA ILE A 86 -28.36 -13.10 -5.33
C ILE A 86 -28.31 -13.40 -6.83
N GLU A 87 -27.24 -13.01 -7.53
CA GLU A 87 -27.05 -13.24 -8.96
C GLU A 87 -27.05 -14.73 -9.32
N LYS A 88 -26.50 -15.57 -8.43
CA LYS A 88 -26.48 -17.03 -8.62
C LYS A 88 -27.76 -17.73 -8.19
N GLY A 89 -28.72 -17.00 -7.60
CA GLY A 89 -29.91 -17.59 -6.99
C GLY A 89 -29.60 -18.46 -5.77
N GLU A 90 -28.44 -18.27 -5.14
CA GLU A 90 -28.01 -19.00 -3.95
C GLU A 90 -28.59 -18.36 -2.68
N ALA A 91 -28.75 -19.16 -1.63
CA ALA A 91 -29.21 -18.65 -0.34
C ALA A 91 -28.16 -17.70 0.26
N VAL A 92 -28.54 -16.44 0.48
CA VAL A 92 -27.67 -15.44 1.13
C VAL A 92 -27.46 -15.84 2.61
N PRO A 93 -26.21 -15.94 3.08
CA PRO A 93 -25.92 -16.19 4.49
C PRO A 93 -26.64 -15.20 5.41
N GLU A 94 -27.07 -15.66 6.59
CA GLU A 94 -27.94 -14.88 7.49
C GLU A 94 -27.36 -13.50 7.83
N PHE A 95 -26.07 -13.44 8.17
CA PHE A 95 -25.38 -12.19 8.48
C PHE A 95 -25.37 -11.19 7.31
N LEU A 96 -25.20 -11.66 6.07
CA LEU A 96 -25.30 -10.82 4.87
C LEU A 96 -26.74 -10.42 4.57
N ARG A 97 -27.71 -11.29 4.85
CA ARG A 97 -29.13 -11.04 4.58
C ARG A 97 -29.66 -9.86 5.40
N VAL A 98 -29.30 -9.78 6.69
CA VAL A 98 -29.64 -8.64 7.55
C VAL A 98 -29.03 -7.37 7.00
N PHE A 99 -27.72 -7.39 6.71
CA PHE A 99 -27.01 -6.26 6.09
C PHE A 99 -27.66 -5.80 4.78
N THR A 100 -27.95 -6.71 3.85
CA THR A 100 -28.57 -6.39 2.56
C THR A 100 -29.96 -5.79 2.74
N ALA A 101 -30.77 -6.32 3.65
CA ALA A 101 -32.09 -5.77 3.95
C ALA A 101 -32.00 -4.33 4.51
N GLU A 102 -31.05 -4.06 5.40
CA GLU A 102 -30.81 -2.71 5.94
C GLU A 102 -30.36 -1.72 4.85
N VAL A 103 -29.44 -2.15 3.97
CA VAL A 103 -28.95 -1.34 2.85
C VAL A 103 -30.09 -1.01 1.88
N LEU A 104 -30.90 -2.00 1.48
CA LEU A 104 -32.01 -1.80 0.55
C LEU A 104 -33.12 -0.90 1.12
N ARG A 105 -33.31 -0.90 2.44
CA ARG A 105 -34.24 0.02 3.12
C ARG A 105 -33.67 1.43 3.33
N GLY A 106 -32.39 1.65 3.01
CA GLY A 106 -31.68 2.89 3.30
C GLY A 106 -31.33 3.08 4.78
N GLY A 107 -31.53 2.06 5.63
CA GLY A 107 -31.22 2.12 7.07
C GLY A 107 -29.72 2.07 7.37
N ARG A 108 -28.91 1.63 6.42
CA ARG A 108 -27.44 1.54 6.55
C ARG A 108 -26.74 2.27 5.40
N PRO A 109 -26.53 3.60 5.51
CA PRO A 109 -25.86 4.35 4.47
C PRO A 109 -24.41 3.90 4.31
N ARG A 110 -23.91 3.96 3.08
CA ARG A 110 -22.49 3.69 2.78
C ARG A 110 -21.60 4.69 3.54
N PRO A 111 -20.60 4.25 4.32
CA PRO A 111 -19.71 5.16 5.04
C PRO A 111 -19.06 6.19 4.11
N ALA A 112 -19.07 7.46 4.52
CA ALA A 112 -18.39 8.52 3.79
C ALA A 112 -16.88 8.26 3.76
N ARG A 113 -16.25 8.52 2.61
CA ARG A 113 -14.79 8.42 2.50
C ARG A 113 -14.17 9.56 3.30
N ARG A 114 -13.62 9.27 4.46
CA ARG A 114 -12.77 10.23 5.18
C ARG A 114 -11.40 10.26 4.53
N GLY A 115 -10.99 11.43 4.07
CA GLY A 115 -9.68 11.69 3.49
C GLY A 115 -9.50 11.18 2.05
N LYS A 116 -8.34 11.50 1.47
CA LYS A 116 -7.90 10.92 0.21
C LYS A 116 -7.54 9.44 0.43
N PRO A 117 -7.86 8.54 -0.50
CA PRO A 117 -7.40 7.16 -0.41
C PRO A 117 -5.89 7.11 -0.26
N ALA A 118 -5.42 6.15 0.53
CA ALA A 118 -4.03 5.75 0.48
C ALA A 118 -3.73 5.30 -0.96
N ASP A 119 -2.75 5.94 -1.59
CA ASP A 119 -2.26 5.56 -2.91
C ASP A 119 -1.29 4.40 -2.73
N PRO A 120 -1.66 3.16 -3.12
CA PRO A 120 -0.83 1.99 -2.88
C PRO A 120 0.51 2.06 -3.63
N ASN A 121 0.53 2.68 -4.81
CA ASN A 121 1.75 2.81 -5.61
C ASN A 121 2.70 3.81 -4.99
N ARG A 122 2.18 4.95 -4.51
CA ARG A 122 2.96 5.92 -3.74
C ARG A 122 3.54 5.30 -2.47
N ASN A 123 2.72 4.58 -1.69
CA ASN A 123 3.18 3.98 -0.45
C ASN A 123 4.22 2.88 -0.70
N PHE A 124 4.02 2.07 -1.76
CA PHE A 124 5.02 1.10 -2.22
C PHE A 124 6.35 1.78 -2.57
N ALA A 125 6.34 2.83 -3.39
CA ALA A 125 7.54 3.56 -3.77
C ALA A 125 8.25 4.17 -2.56
N ILE A 126 7.51 4.73 -1.59
CA ILE A 126 8.04 5.24 -0.32
C ILE A 126 8.75 4.12 0.46
N CYS A 127 8.09 2.99 0.68
CA CYS A 127 8.71 1.88 1.41
C CYS A 127 9.92 1.31 0.67
N LEU A 128 9.86 1.22 -0.65
CA LEU A 128 10.96 0.72 -1.47
C LEU A 128 12.18 1.64 -1.39
N GLY A 129 11.98 2.95 -1.49
CA GLY A 129 13.05 3.94 -1.36
C GLY A 129 13.69 3.93 0.03
N LEU A 130 12.88 3.84 1.10
CA LEU A 130 13.40 3.76 2.47
C LEU A 130 14.17 2.47 2.74
N GLU A 131 13.74 1.34 2.17
CA GLU A 131 14.47 0.08 2.25
C GLU A 131 15.81 0.17 1.50
N ALA A 132 15.85 0.79 0.33
CA ALA A 132 17.09 1.03 -0.42
C ALA A 132 18.08 1.91 0.37
N LEU A 133 17.60 3.01 0.96
CA LEU A 133 18.40 3.88 1.83
C LEU A 133 18.93 3.11 3.06
N SER A 134 18.09 2.26 3.67
CA SER A 134 18.49 1.42 4.80
C SER A 134 19.61 0.45 4.44
N ARG A 135 19.54 -0.18 3.26
CA ARG A 135 20.58 -1.08 2.76
C ARG A 135 21.90 -0.34 2.46
N ALA A 136 21.82 0.95 2.14
CA ALA A 136 22.97 1.83 1.98
C ALA A 136 23.46 2.48 3.29
N GLY A 137 22.93 2.05 4.45
CA GLY A 137 23.38 2.53 5.76
C GLY A 137 22.64 3.77 6.29
N ILE A 138 21.68 4.33 5.56
CA ILE A 138 20.85 5.45 6.02
C ILE A 138 19.62 4.91 6.74
N LYS A 139 19.55 5.13 8.06
CA LYS A 139 18.41 4.66 8.87
C LYS A 139 17.09 5.29 8.39
N PRO A 140 16.02 4.50 8.21
CA PRO A 140 14.72 5.02 7.78
C PRO A 140 14.12 6.06 8.74
N THR A 141 14.30 5.88 10.05
CA THR A 141 13.76 6.75 11.10
C THR A 141 14.86 7.14 12.09
N ARG A 142 14.76 8.32 12.70
CA ARG A 142 15.62 8.73 13.82
C ARG A 142 15.20 8.03 15.11
N ASN A 143 16.16 7.83 16.01
CA ASN A 143 15.91 7.60 17.44
C ASN A 143 16.55 8.76 18.25
N GLU A 144 16.32 8.81 19.56
CA GLU A 144 16.86 9.87 20.45
C GLU A 144 18.40 10.00 20.33
N ALA A 145 19.10 8.89 20.10
CA ALA A 145 20.55 8.88 19.92
C ALA A 145 21.05 9.40 18.55
N THR A 146 20.15 9.64 17.58
CA THR A 146 20.49 10.11 16.24
C THR A 146 19.67 11.34 15.85
N GLU A 147 19.27 12.16 16.81
CA GLU A 147 18.40 13.32 16.56
C GLU A 147 19.05 14.32 15.60
N ASP A 148 20.37 14.48 15.66
CA ASP A 148 21.16 15.40 14.82
C ASP A 148 21.43 14.90 13.39
N VAL A 149 21.11 13.63 13.08
CA VAL A 149 21.38 13.03 11.77
C VAL A 149 20.10 12.91 10.96
N GLN A 150 20.13 13.33 9.69
CA GLN A 150 18.98 13.15 8.79
C GLN A 150 18.64 11.66 8.60
N SER A 151 17.37 11.31 8.81
CA SER A 151 16.87 9.97 8.49
C SER A 151 16.38 9.88 7.06
N GLY A 152 16.20 8.65 6.55
CA GLY A 152 15.60 8.41 5.24
C GLY A 152 14.22 9.05 5.09
N CYS A 153 13.39 9.04 6.13
CA CYS A 153 12.10 9.75 6.12
C CYS A 153 12.26 11.26 5.94
N ASP A 154 13.28 11.88 6.53
CA ASP A 154 13.52 13.32 6.38
C ASP A 154 14.01 13.69 4.99
N ILE A 155 14.89 12.86 4.42
CA ILE A 155 15.38 13.03 3.06
C ILE A 155 14.20 13.00 2.08
N LEU A 156 13.28 12.05 2.23
CA LEU A 156 12.09 11.95 1.38
C LEU A 156 11.09 13.08 1.65
N ALA A 157 10.89 13.46 2.91
CA ALA A 157 10.02 14.56 3.31
C ALA A 157 10.46 15.89 2.69
N ALA A 158 11.75 16.22 2.82
CA ALA A 158 12.34 17.42 2.23
C ALA A 158 12.23 17.43 0.70
N THR A 159 12.48 16.29 0.06
CA THR A 159 12.39 16.15 -1.41
C THR A 159 10.97 16.34 -1.93
N LEU A 160 9.99 15.77 -1.22
CA LEU A 160 8.61 15.71 -1.68
C LEU A 160 7.73 16.84 -1.13
N GLY A 161 8.30 17.74 -0.32
CA GLY A 161 7.60 18.88 0.28
C GLY A 161 6.47 18.44 1.20
N ARG A 162 6.68 17.42 2.03
CA ARG A 162 5.67 16.87 2.94
C ARG A 162 6.23 16.65 4.33
N ASP A 163 5.32 16.51 5.29
CA ASP A 163 5.69 16.28 6.69
C ASP A 163 6.30 14.89 6.92
N THR A 164 7.37 14.83 7.73
CA THR A 164 8.11 13.59 8.04
C THR A 164 7.21 12.55 8.70
N SER A 165 6.24 12.95 9.55
CA SER A 165 5.38 12.01 10.27
C SER A 165 4.59 11.09 9.33
N ALA A 166 4.17 11.62 8.17
CA ALA A 166 3.44 10.86 7.17
C ALA A 166 4.28 9.70 6.59
N TYR A 167 5.59 9.89 6.43
CA TYR A 167 6.50 8.85 5.94
C TYR A 167 6.79 7.80 7.02
N VAL A 168 6.92 8.24 8.27
CA VAL A 168 7.09 7.34 9.43
C VAL A 168 5.90 6.38 9.55
N ASP A 169 4.68 6.89 9.41
CA ASP A 169 3.47 6.05 9.50
C ASP A 169 3.34 5.06 8.33
N ILE A 170 3.71 5.47 7.12
CA ILE A 170 3.80 4.57 5.97
C ILE A 170 4.87 3.49 6.21
N TRP A 171 6.03 3.86 6.75
CA TRP A 171 7.13 2.95 7.04
C TRP A 171 6.80 1.91 8.11
N LYS A 172 6.04 2.29 9.15
CA LYS A 172 5.50 1.33 10.15
C LYS A 172 4.70 0.22 9.47
N GLN A 173 4.02 0.53 8.37
CA GLN A 173 3.22 -0.41 7.58
C GLN A 173 3.98 -1.05 6.41
N ARG A 174 5.32 -0.91 6.34
CA ARG A 174 6.12 -1.33 5.17
C ARG A 174 5.88 -2.76 4.69
N LYS A 175 5.70 -3.73 5.61
CA LYS A 175 5.45 -5.13 5.23
C LYS A 175 4.18 -5.27 4.37
N ARG A 176 3.13 -4.52 4.74
CA ARG A 176 1.87 -4.47 3.98
C ARG A 176 2.04 -3.84 2.61
N HIS A 177 2.96 -2.90 2.45
CA HIS A 177 3.16 -2.20 1.18
C HIS A 177 4.13 -2.93 0.25
N LEU A 178 5.23 -3.49 0.79
CA LEU A 178 6.24 -4.20 0.01
C LEU A 178 5.76 -5.61 -0.39
N TYR A 179 5.27 -6.41 0.55
CA TYR A 179 5.04 -7.84 0.31
C TYR A 179 3.78 -8.11 -0.52
N VAL A 180 2.93 -7.09 -0.73
CA VAL A 180 1.83 -7.17 -1.70
C VAL A 180 2.35 -7.29 -3.14
N GLN A 181 3.58 -6.84 -3.43
CA GLN A 181 4.20 -6.93 -4.74
C GLN A 181 5.20 -8.09 -4.75
N ALA A 182 4.87 -9.20 -5.41
CA ALA A 182 5.72 -10.39 -5.43
C ALA A 182 7.16 -10.15 -5.93
N SER A 183 7.37 -9.09 -6.73
CA SER A 183 8.67 -8.72 -7.31
C SER A 183 9.36 -7.54 -6.60
N TRP A 184 8.96 -7.18 -5.37
CA TRP A 184 9.51 -6.00 -4.69
C TRP A 184 11.04 -6.06 -4.52
N GLU A 185 11.60 -7.25 -4.28
CA GLU A 185 13.05 -7.47 -4.15
C GLU A 185 13.79 -7.13 -5.45
N LEU A 186 13.25 -7.49 -6.62
CA LEU A 186 13.83 -7.13 -7.91
C LEU A 186 13.87 -5.61 -8.09
N HIS A 187 12.81 -4.89 -7.67
CA HIS A 187 12.81 -3.44 -7.72
C HIS A 187 13.82 -2.83 -6.74
N LEU A 188 14.01 -3.44 -5.57
CA LEU A 188 15.02 -3.01 -4.59
C LEU A 188 16.43 -3.21 -5.15
N GLU A 189 16.72 -4.37 -5.72
CA GLU A 189 18.01 -4.66 -6.36
C GLU A 189 18.35 -3.64 -7.44
N ARG A 190 17.38 -3.26 -8.28
CA ARG A 190 17.56 -2.22 -9.32
C ARG A 190 17.93 -0.86 -8.73
N LEU A 191 17.33 -0.49 -7.60
CA LEU A 191 17.69 0.76 -6.91
C LEU A 191 19.10 0.71 -6.29
N LEU A 192 19.54 -0.48 -5.84
CA LEU A 192 20.85 -0.66 -5.20
C LEU A 192 22.00 -0.77 -6.20
N VAL A 193 21.82 -1.58 -7.23
CA VAL A 193 22.86 -1.87 -8.23
C VAL A 193 22.83 -0.86 -9.37
N GLY A 194 21.65 -0.33 -9.71
CA GLY A 194 21.45 0.52 -10.88
C GLY A 194 21.16 -0.36 -12.09
N ASP A 195 20.16 0.04 -12.88
CA ASP A 195 19.95 -0.46 -14.23
C ASP A 195 20.58 0.52 -15.23
#